data_AF-A0A950YIP7-F1
#
_entry.id   AF-A0A950YIP7-F1
#
_cell.length_a   1.000
_cell.length_b   1.000
_cell.length_c   1.000
_cell.angle_alpha   90.00
_cell.angle_beta   90.00
_cell.angle_gamma   90.00
#
_symmetry.space_group_name_H-M   'P 1'
#
loop_
_entity.id
_entity.type
_entity.pdbx_description
1 polymer ?
#
loop_
_entity_poly.entity_id
_entity_poly.type
_entity_poly.pdbx_seq_one_letter_code
_entity_poly.pdbx_strand_id
1 'polypeptide(L)'
;MPHLSVEERIARGKAARSEVPRSSHAIFEPSVERVDPVKLLEDQAKTRVPELVPIRYGRMLVSPFTFYRGAAMIMAQDLVPTPRSGLMVQCCGDAHLSNFGVFASPERRLVFDINDFDETLPGPWEWDVKRLAVSMLIAARDNGFRAKDQDRIVLETVGQYRTAISNFAGMQNLEVWYSALDIESVVKEFGSQLKAKRVARTEKTLAKARTKDSMSAFSKLTHSVNGHVRIVDESPLIVPVERLAEGYAREEMFEWLREGVHRYRETLEFDRRVLVEDFELVDFARKVVGVGSVGTRAWIALFLGRDDQDPLFLQMKEA
;
A
#
# COMPACT_ATOMS: atom_id res chain seq x y z
N MET A 1 12.30 -28.02 -6.19
CA MET A 1 12.23 -27.09 -7.35
C MET A 1 13.62 -26.99 -7.96
N PRO A 2 13.77 -26.93 -9.29
CA PRO A 2 15.08 -26.73 -9.90
C PRO A 2 15.59 -25.30 -9.60
N HIS A 3 16.85 -25.18 -9.20
CA HIS A 3 17.53 -23.90 -8.96
C HIS A 3 18.51 -23.63 -10.11
N LEU A 4 18.26 -22.57 -10.86
CA LEU A 4 19.17 -22.14 -11.94
C LEU A 4 20.46 -21.55 -11.36
N SER A 5 21.60 -21.84 -12.00
CA SER A 5 22.88 -21.20 -11.69
C SER A 5 22.82 -19.68 -11.93
N VAL A 6 23.85 -18.95 -11.46
CA VAL A 6 23.96 -17.51 -11.75
C VAL A 6 24.08 -17.28 -13.26
N GLU A 7 24.90 -18.08 -13.93
CA GLU A 7 25.13 -18.03 -15.38
C GLU A 7 23.85 -18.30 -16.17
N GLU A 8 23.07 -19.32 -15.76
CA GLU A 8 21.79 -19.65 -16.39
C GLU A 8 20.76 -18.52 -16.21
N ARG A 9 20.70 -17.90 -15.03
CA ARG A 9 19.83 -16.73 -14.79
C ARG A 9 20.24 -15.53 -15.64
N ILE A 10 21.54 -15.26 -15.76
CA ILE A 10 22.07 -14.21 -16.65
C ILE A 10 21.71 -14.51 -18.11
N ALA A 11 21.89 -15.77 -18.56
CA ALA A 11 21.55 -16.19 -19.91
C ALA A 11 20.06 -16.02 -20.19
N ARG A 12 19.19 -16.41 -19.25
CA ARG A 12 17.74 -16.20 -19.33
C ARG A 12 17.38 -14.72 -19.47
N GLY A 13 17.98 -13.84 -18.67
CA GLY A 13 17.76 -12.39 -18.79
C GLY A 13 18.23 -11.81 -20.13
N LYS A 14 19.36 -12.29 -20.66
CA LYS A 14 19.85 -11.92 -21.99
C LYS A 14 18.91 -12.41 -23.10
N ALA A 15 18.40 -13.63 -23.01
CA ALA A 15 17.45 -14.20 -23.95
C ALA A 15 16.13 -13.40 -23.97
N ALA A 16 15.58 -13.07 -22.79
CA ALA A 16 14.37 -12.25 -22.67
C ALA A 16 14.53 -10.88 -23.35
N ARG A 17 15.72 -10.27 -23.26
CA ARG A 17 16.03 -9.01 -23.96
C ARG A 17 16.07 -9.15 -25.49
N SER A 18 16.42 -10.32 -26.01
CA SER A 18 16.41 -10.59 -27.46
C SER A 18 14.98 -10.74 -27.97
N GLU A 19 14.10 -11.39 -27.19
CA GLU A 19 12.68 -11.57 -27.53
C GLU A 19 11.89 -10.26 -27.39
N VAL A 20 12.13 -9.51 -26.30
CA VAL A 20 11.49 -8.23 -26.03
C VAL A 20 12.57 -7.17 -25.81
N PRO A 21 12.97 -6.46 -26.88
CA PRO A 21 13.98 -5.42 -26.79
C PRO A 21 13.54 -4.29 -25.85
N ARG A 22 14.47 -3.72 -25.09
CA ARG A 22 14.18 -2.62 -24.13
C ARG A 22 13.48 -1.43 -24.79
N SER A 23 13.80 -1.12 -26.04
CA SER A 23 13.15 -0.05 -26.82
C SER A 23 11.68 -0.31 -27.11
N SER A 24 11.23 -1.57 -27.13
CA SER A 24 9.82 -1.92 -27.35
C SER A 24 8.92 -1.49 -26.19
N HIS A 25 9.48 -1.18 -25.02
CA HIS A 25 8.72 -0.62 -23.90
C HIS A 25 8.61 0.90 -23.91
N ALA A 26 9.27 1.59 -24.85
CA ALA A 26 9.42 3.06 -24.82
C ALA A 26 8.15 3.80 -25.25
N ILE A 27 7.41 3.23 -26.20
CA ILE A 27 6.19 3.83 -26.74
C ILE A 27 4.99 3.07 -26.20
N PHE A 28 4.04 3.81 -25.63
CA PHE A 28 2.73 3.29 -25.32
C PHE A 28 1.78 3.68 -26.44
N GLU A 29 1.27 2.68 -27.15
CA GLU A 29 0.20 2.82 -28.12
C GLU A 29 -1.06 2.17 -27.53
N PRO A 30 -2.12 2.94 -27.24
CA PRO A 30 -3.37 2.38 -26.77
C PRO A 30 -3.90 1.30 -27.73
N SER A 31 -4.32 0.15 -27.17
CA SER A 31 -5.03 -0.86 -27.97
C SER A 31 -6.31 -0.28 -28.56
N VAL A 32 -6.69 -0.73 -29.77
CA VAL A 32 -8.00 -0.42 -30.35
C VAL A 32 -9.16 -0.98 -29.52
N GLU A 33 -8.88 -2.00 -28.69
CA GLU A 33 -9.81 -2.62 -27.73
C GLU A 33 -9.70 -2.01 -26.33
N ARG A 34 -8.94 -0.93 -26.15
CA ARG A 34 -8.80 -0.26 -24.86
C ARG A 34 -10.17 0.20 -24.38
N VAL A 35 -10.55 -0.23 -23.18
CA VAL A 35 -11.82 0.17 -22.58
C VAL A 35 -11.69 1.60 -22.07
N ASP A 36 -12.78 2.35 -22.15
CA ASP A 36 -12.84 3.68 -21.54
C ASP A 36 -12.46 3.60 -20.04
N PRO A 37 -11.44 4.34 -19.58
CA PRO A 37 -11.06 4.39 -18.17
C PRO A 37 -12.23 4.72 -17.23
N VAL A 38 -13.16 5.59 -17.64
CA VAL A 38 -14.34 5.91 -16.83
C VAL A 38 -15.26 4.70 -16.73
N LYS A 39 -15.49 4.02 -17.86
CA LYS A 39 -16.30 2.80 -17.90
C LYS A 39 -15.75 1.71 -16.98
N LEU A 40 -14.43 1.54 -16.93
CA LEU A 40 -13.77 0.62 -15.98
C LEU A 40 -14.06 0.99 -14.53
N LEU A 41 -14.00 2.27 -14.17
CA LEU A 41 -14.30 2.73 -12.82
C LEU A 41 -15.79 2.56 -12.46
N GLU A 42 -16.69 2.76 -13.41
CA GLU A 42 -18.14 2.51 -13.24
C GLU A 42 -18.43 1.01 -13.07
N ASP A 43 -17.77 0.16 -13.85
CA ASP A 43 -17.93 -1.29 -13.73
C ASP A 43 -17.39 -1.80 -12.39
N GLN A 44 -16.25 -1.26 -11.91
CA GLN A 44 -15.78 -1.50 -10.54
C GLN A 44 -16.72 -0.97 -9.46
N ALA A 45 -17.49 0.09 -9.73
CA ALA A 45 -18.39 0.67 -8.73
C ALA A 45 -19.61 -0.23 -8.45
N LYS A 46 -19.97 -1.13 -9.38
CA LYS A 46 -21.11 -2.05 -9.23
C LYS A 46 -20.97 -3.01 -8.06
N THR A 47 -19.75 -3.40 -7.70
CA THR A 47 -19.48 -4.32 -6.58
C THR A 47 -19.14 -3.59 -5.28
N ARG A 48 -19.04 -2.26 -5.31
CA ARG A 48 -18.69 -1.44 -4.14
C ARG A 48 -19.93 -1.06 -3.34
N VAL A 49 -19.71 -0.72 -2.06
CA VAL A 49 -20.74 -0.15 -1.18
C VAL A 49 -21.29 1.13 -1.82
N PRO A 50 -22.58 1.18 -2.22
CA PRO A 50 -23.11 2.25 -3.05
C PRO A 50 -22.95 3.65 -2.45
N GLU A 51 -23.17 3.81 -1.14
CA GLU A 51 -23.04 5.12 -0.49
C GLU A 51 -21.59 5.66 -0.45
N LEU A 52 -20.58 4.81 -0.66
CA LEU A 52 -19.17 5.20 -0.66
C LEU A 52 -18.64 5.52 -2.06
N VAL A 53 -19.36 5.16 -3.13
CA VAL A 53 -18.96 5.42 -4.52
C VAL A 53 -18.76 6.93 -4.79
N PRO A 54 -19.67 7.83 -4.37
CA PRO A 54 -19.45 9.27 -4.55
C PRO A 54 -18.20 9.79 -3.83
N ILE A 55 -17.87 9.23 -2.66
CA ILE A 55 -16.66 9.59 -1.90
C ILE A 55 -15.41 9.15 -2.65
N ARG A 56 -15.42 7.96 -3.27
CA ARG A 56 -14.32 7.48 -4.11
C ARG A 56 -14.05 8.47 -5.23
N TYR A 57 -15.08 8.80 -6.01
CA TYR A 57 -14.93 9.74 -7.12
C TYR A 57 -14.52 11.14 -6.64
N GLY A 58 -15.12 11.64 -5.56
CA GLY A 58 -14.72 12.92 -4.95
C GLY A 58 -13.23 12.96 -4.57
N ARG A 59 -12.70 11.88 -3.97
CA ARG A 59 -11.27 11.76 -3.63
C ARG A 59 -10.38 11.63 -4.87
N MET A 60 -10.84 10.96 -5.92
CA MET A 60 -10.09 10.83 -7.17
C MET A 60 -10.02 12.15 -7.95
N LEU A 61 -11.08 12.98 -7.88
CA LEU A 61 -11.20 14.26 -8.59
C LEU A 61 -10.28 15.38 -8.04
N VAL A 62 -9.61 15.18 -6.90
CA VAL A 62 -8.78 16.22 -6.26
C VAL A 62 -7.61 16.66 -7.14
N SER A 63 -6.89 15.71 -7.75
CA SER A 63 -5.80 16.00 -8.69
C SER A 63 -5.52 14.80 -9.62
N PRO A 64 -4.78 14.99 -10.73
CA PRO A 64 -4.33 13.87 -11.56
C PRO A 64 -3.59 12.79 -10.78
N PHE A 65 -2.85 13.17 -9.73
CA PHE A 65 -2.14 12.23 -8.88
C PHE A 65 -3.10 11.38 -8.02
N THR A 66 -4.14 11.98 -7.43
CA THR A 66 -5.14 11.22 -6.67
C THR A 66 -5.98 10.31 -7.56
N PHE A 67 -6.27 10.73 -8.79
CA PHE A 67 -6.90 9.87 -9.79
C PHE A 67 -6.04 8.65 -10.07
N TYR A 68 -4.75 8.88 -10.38
CA TYR A 68 -3.81 7.81 -10.72
C TYR A 68 -3.66 6.76 -9.60
N ARG A 69 -3.64 7.21 -8.34
CA ARG A 69 -3.64 6.33 -7.15
C ARG A 69 -4.91 5.49 -7.02
N GLY A 70 -6.07 6.03 -7.40
CA GLY A 70 -7.35 5.30 -7.36
C GLY A 70 -7.62 4.38 -8.54
N ALA A 71 -6.69 4.31 -9.50
CA ALA A 71 -6.89 3.79 -10.86
C ALA A 71 -5.89 2.68 -11.24
N ALA A 72 -5.50 1.81 -10.28
CA ALA A 72 -4.56 0.71 -10.54
C ALA A 72 -5.00 -0.17 -11.73
N MET A 73 -6.28 -0.54 -11.77
CA MET A 73 -6.84 -1.39 -12.83
C MET A 73 -6.78 -0.79 -14.24
N ILE A 74 -6.87 0.54 -14.39
CA ILE A 74 -6.77 1.20 -15.70
C ILE A 74 -5.39 0.95 -16.30
N MET A 75 -4.34 1.13 -15.50
CA MET A 75 -2.97 0.89 -15.98
C MET A 75 -2.71 -0.59 -16.20
N ALA A 76 -3.24 -1.47 -15.35
CA ALA A 76 -3.12 -2.91 -15.57
C ALA A 76 -3.69 -3.31 -16.94
N GLN A 77 -4.91 -2.84 -17.28
CA GLN A 77 -5.49 -3.06 -18.61
C GLN A 77 -4.61 -2.49 -19.72
N ASP A 78 -4.10 -1.26 -19.56
CA ASP A 78 -3.24 -0.60 -20.55
C ASP A 78 -1.95 -1.40 -20.78
N LEU A 79 -1.42 -2.08 -19.76
CA LEU A 79 -0.17 -2.81 -19.83
C LEU A 79 -0.30 -4.26 -20.32
N VAL A 80 -1.49 -4.89 -20.19
CA VAL A 80 -1.77 -6.26 -20.67
C VAL A 80 -1.31 -6.49 -22.12
N PRO A 81 -1.66 -5.65 -23.11
CA PRO A 81 -1.27 -5.86 -24.50
C PRO A 81 0.17 -5.43 -24.81
N THR A 82 0.90 -4.83 -23.86
CA THR A 82 2.24 -4.30 -24.11
C THR A 82 3.30 -5.39 -24.05
N PRO A 83 4.47 -5.20 -24.71
CA PRO A 83 5.57 -6.15 -24.60
C PRO A 83 5.99 -6.36 -23.14
N ARG A 84 6.26 -7.63 -22.78
CA ARG A 84 6.65 -8.09 -21.44
C ARG A 84 7.82 -9.07 -21.53
N SER A 85 8.83 -8.94 -20.67
CA SER A 85 10.02 -9.82 -20.73
C SER A 85 9.74 -11.29 -20.35
N GLY A 86 8.55 -11.59 -19.81
CA GLY A 86 8.23 -12.93 -19.28
C GLY A 86 8.89 -13.23 -17.93
N LEU A 87 9.56 -12.24 -17.32
CA LEU A 87 10.11 -12.34 -15.97
C LEU A 87 9.03 -11.97 -14.95
N MET A 88 8.44 -12.98 -14.33
CA MET A 88 7.36 -12.83 -13.35
C MET A 88 7.93 -12.68 -11.94
N VAL A 89 7.36 -11.76 -11.17
CA VAL A 89 7.63 -11.54 -9.74
C VAL A 89 6.30 -11.45 -8.99
N GLN A 90 6.34 -11.51 -7.66
CA GLN A 90 5.20 -11.05 -6.85
C GLN A 90 5.17 -9.52 -6.94
N CYS A 91 4.28 -8.96 -7.75
CA CYS A 91 4.16 -7.52 -7.90
C CYS A 91 3.45 -6.90 -6.68
N CYS A 92 3.77 -5.65 -6.39
CA CYS A 92 2.96 -4.80 -5.53
C CYS A 92 1.59 -4.53 -6.17
N GLY A 93 1.55 -4.37 -7.50
CA GLY A 93 0.32 -4.10 -8.26
C GLY A 93 -0.13 -2.64 -8.21
N ASP A 94 0.16 -1.95 -7.11
CA ASP A 94 -0.09 -0.51 -6.92
C ASP A 94 1.17 0.30 -6.53
N ALA A 95 2.29 0.03 -7.21
CA ALA A 95 3.55 0.75 -6.95
C ALA A 95 3.46 2.23 -7.37
N HIS A 96 3.27 3.13 -6.40
CA HIS A 96 3.24 4.58 -6.63
C HIS A 96 3.88 5.37 -5.48
N LEU A 97 4.29 6.62 -5.71
CA LEU A 97 4.99 7.46 -4.70
C LEU A 97 4.35 7.45 -3.30
N SER A 98 3.03 7.54 -3.19
CA SER A 98 2.32 7.55 -1.90
C SER A 98 2.06 6.17 -1.28
N ASN A 99 2.54 5.08 -1.89
CA ASN A 99 2.44 3.74 -1.33
C ASN A 99 3.68 3.44 -0.47
N PHE A 100 4.73 4.23 -0.63
CA PHE A 100 5.91 4.18 0.22
C PHE A 100 5.75 5.09 1.45
N GLY A 101 6.30 4.66 2.58
CA GLY A 101 6.30 5.43 3.82
C GLY A 101 7.42 5.01 4.75
N VAL A 102 7.39 5.53 5.97
CA VAL A 102 8.36 5.20 7.03
C VAL A 102 7.64 4.52 8.18
N PHE A 103 8.14 3.35 8.58
CA PHE A 103 7.57 2.46 9.60
C PHE A 103 8.57 2.20 10.71
N ALA A 104 8.08 2.12 11.94
CA ALA A 104 8.87 1.58 13.02
C ALA A 104 8.85 0.05 12.93
N SER A 105 10.03 -0.57 12.80
CA SER A 105 10.18 -2.02 12.92
C SER A 105 9.96 -2.46 14.37
N PRO A 106 9.72 -3.76 14.62
CA PRO A 106 9.67 -4.31 15.98
C PRO A 106 10.95 -4.00 16.80
N GLU A 107 12.10 -3.89 16.14
CA GLU A 107 13.40 -3.51 16.72
C GLU A 107 13.56 -1.99 16.90
N ARG A 108 12.48 -1.22 16.73
CA ARG A 108 12.42 0.26 16.85
C ARG A 108 13.31 1.01 15.86
N ARG A 109 13.61 0.40 14.70
CA ARG A 109 14.29 1.09 13.59
C ARG A 109 13.27 1.69 12.62
N LEU A 110 13.59 2.82 12.01
CA LEU A 110 12.73 3.41 10.99
C LEU A 110 13.08 2.87 9.61
N VAL A 111 12.19 2.05 9.05
CA VAL A 111 12.37 1.42 7.74
C VAL A 111 11.49 2.12 6.71
N PHE A 112 12.01 2.30 5.50
CA PHE A 112 11.23 2.75 4.36
C PHE A 112 10.68 1.57 3.58
N ASP A 113 9.36 1.49 3.45
CA ASP A 113 8.71 0.35 2.81
C ASP A 113 7.37 0.71 2.15
N ILE A 114 6.84 -0.24 1.39
CA ILE A 114 5.50 -0.26 0.80
C ILE A 114 4.46 -0.60 1.88
N ASN A 115 3.25 -0.06 1.76
CA ASN A 115 2.22 -0.13 2.80
C ASN A 115 0.95 -0.85 2.44
N ASP A 116 0.69 -0.98 1.15
CA ASP A 116 -0.55 -1.53 0.65
C ASP A 116 -0.24 -2.67 -0.31
N PHE A 117 -0.75 -3.84 0.05
CA PHE A 117 -0.58 -5.09 -0.68
C PHE A 117 -1.93 -5.63 -1.19
N ASP A 118 -3.00 -4.83 -1.17
CA ASP A 118 -4.33 -5.23 -1.64
C ASP A 118 -4.32 -5.69 -3.12
N GLU A 119 -3.40 -5.16 -3.93
CA GLU A 119 -3.29 -5.45 -5.37
C GLU A 119 -2.14 -6.42 -5.68
N THR A 120 -1.59 -7.12 -4.68
CA THR A 120 -0.41 -7.98 -4.87
C THR A 120 -0.75 -9.26 -5.62
N LEU A 121 -0.16 -9.43 -6.81
CA LEU A 121 -0.37 -10.60 -7.67
C LEU A 121 0.93 -10.96 -8.42
N PRO A 122 1.13 -12.24 -8.82
CA PRO A 122 2.18 -12.59 -9.74
C PRO A 122 2.05 -11.83 -11.07
N GLY A 123 3.05 -11.02 -11.43
CA GLY A 123 3.01 -10.14 -12.59
C GLY A 123 4.39 -9.87 -13.20
N PRO A 124 4.46 -9.30 -14.41
CA PRO A 124 5.72 -8.82 -14.98
C PRO A 124 6.28 -7.68 -14.14
N TRP A 125 7.54 -7.78 -13.72
CA TRP A 125 8.17 -6.77 -12.86
C TRP A 125 8.14 -5.35 -13.45
N GLU A 126 8.10 -5.23 -14.78
CA GLU A 126 8.06 -3.95 -15.48
C GLU A 126 6.80 -3.15 -15.17
N TRP A 127 5.72 -3.81 -14.75
CA TRP A 127 4.44 -3.14 -14.49
C TRP A 127 4.53 -2.23 -13.27
N ASP A 128 5.10 -2.71 -12.16
CA ASP A 128 5.33 -1.90 -10.97
C ASP A 128 6.28 -0.74 -11.25
N VAL A 129 7.37 -0.99 -12.00
CA VAL A 129 8.36 0.04 -12.32
C VAL A 129 7.76 1.12 -13.22
N LYS A 130 6.99 0.74 -14.25
CA LYS A 130 6.25 1.69 -15.09
C LYS A 130 5.25 2.47 -14.25
N ARG A 131 4.52 1.80 -13.34
CA ARG A 131 3.52 2.44 -12.47
C ARG A 131 4.17 3.47 -11.55
N LEU A 132 5.30 3.12 -10.96
CA LEU A 132 6.06 4.01 -10.09
C LEU A 132 6.61 5.20 -10.86
N ALA A 133 7.22 4.98 -12.02
CA ALA A 133 7.77 6.03 -12.88
C ALA A 133 6.70 7.06 -13.30
N VAL A 134 5.54 6.59 -13.75
CA VAL A 134 4.42 7.46 -14.11
C VAL A 134 3.89 8.21 -12.89
N SER A 135 3.81 7.57 -11.72
CA SER A 135 3.40 8.24 -10.49
C SER A 135 4.31 9.42 -10.12
N MET A 136 5.63 9.24 -10.28
CA MET A 136 6.63 10.28 -10.02
C MET A 136 6.50 11.44 -11.00
N LEU A 137 6.26 11.14 -12.28
CA LEU A 137 6.00 12.15 -13.31
C LEU A 137 4.75 12.98 -13.00
N ILE A 138 3.63 12.30 -12.69
CA ILE A 138 2.37 12.97 -12.37
C ILE A 138 2.53 13.83 -11.11
N ALA A 139 3.16 13.32 -10.06
CA ALA A 139 3.43 14.09 -8.85
C ALA A 139 4.31 15.31 -9.13
N ALA A 140 5.37 15.17 -9.93
CA ALA A 140 6.24 16.29 -10.30
C ALA A 140 5.48 17.37 -11.09
N ARG A 141 4.60 16.96 -12.01
CA ARG A 141 3.73 17.88 -12.75
C ARG A 141 2.76 18.62 -11.84
N ASP A 142 2.08 17.89 -10.95
CA ASP A 142 1.12 18.45 -9.98
C ASP A 142 1.77 19.46 -9.03
N ASN A 143 3.05 19.27 -8.72
CA ASN A 143 3.86 20.19 -7.90
C ASN A 143 4.54 21.33 -8.71
N GLY A 144 4.25 21.45 -10.01
CA GLY A 144 4.75 22.56 -10.84
C GLY A 144 6.25 22.49 -11.20
N PHE A 145 6.87 21.31 -11.14
CA PHE A 145 8.26 21.15 -11.57
C PHE A 145 8.40 21.38 -13.08
N ARG A 146 9.55 21.90 -13.52
CA ARG A 146 9.84 22.11 -14.95
C ARG A 146 10.06 20.76 -15.65
N ALA A 147 9.82 20.69 -16.96
CA ALA A 147 9.99 19.47 -17.75
C ALA A 147 11.36 18.79 -17.54
N LYS A 148 12.45 19.56 -17.56
CA LYS A 148 13.81 19.04 -17.28
C LYS A 148 13.93 18.36 -15.91
N ASP A 149 13.27 18.91 -14.89
CA ASP A 149 13.26 18.31 -13.55
C ASP A 149 12.38 17.07 -13.49
N GLN A 150 11.23 17.08 -14.20
CA GLN A 150 10.36 15.92 -14.32
C GLN A 150 11.11 14.72 -14.96
N ASP A 151 11.79 14.95 -16.09
CA ASP A 151 12.58 13.92 -16.78
C ASP A 151 13.67 13.36 -15.87
N ARG A 152 14.39 14.24 -15.18
CA ARG A 152 15.42 13.84 -14.22
C ARG A 152 14.85 12.97 -13.09
N ILE A 153 13.72 13.37 -12.49
CA ILE A 153 13.08 12.62 -11.41
C ILE A 153 12.72 11.21 -11.88
N VAL A 154 12.12 11.08 -13.07
CA VAL A 154 11.74 9.77 -13.63
C VAL A 154 12.98 8.91 -13.91
N LEU A 155 13.99 9.47 -14.57
CA LEU A 155 15.22 8.76 -14.91
C LEU A 155 16.01 8.33 -13.66
N GLU A 156 16.10 9.18 -12.64
CA GLU A 156 16.71 8.84 -11.36
C GLU A 156 15.93 7.73 -10.67
N THR A 157 14.59 7.77 -10.66
CA THR A 157 13.74 6.73 -10.05
C THR A 157 14.00 5.35 -10.67
N VAL A 158 13.87 5.23 -12.00
CA VAL A 158 14.09 3.95 -12.69
C VAL A 158 15.56 3.54 -12.70
N GLY A 159 16.48 4.52 -12.70
CA GLY A 159 17.91 4.31 -12.58
C GLY A 159 18.30 3.69 -11.24
N GLN A 160 17.71 4.18 -10.14
CA GLN A 160 17.92 3.62 -8.81
C GLN A 160 17.33 2.22 -8.68
N TYR A 161 16.14 1.96 -9.23
CA TYR A 161 15.59 0.61 -9.28
C TYR A 161 16.56 -0.37 -9.97
N ARG A 162 17.07 0.00 -11.15
CA ARG A 162 18.04 -0.82 -11.89
C ARG A 162 19.32 -1.07 -11.08
N THR A 163 19.87 -0.03 -10.45
CA THR A 163 21.08 -0.14 -9.63
C THR A 163 20.85 -1.05 -8.42
N ALA A 164 19.74 -0.89 -7.72
CA ALA A 164 19.38 -1.73 -6.57
C ALA A 164 19.25 -3.21 -6.98
N ILE A 165 18.51 -3.51 -8.05
CA ILE A 165 18.39 -4.88 -8.56
C ILE A 165 19.76 -5.46 -8.97
N SER A 166 20.64 -4.67 -9.58
CA SER A 166 21.99 -5.12 -9.91
C SER A 166 22.82 -5.45 -8.67
N ASN A 167 22.67 -4.69 -7.59
CA ASN A 167 23.34 -4.96 -6.33
C ASN A 167 22.78 -6.24 -5.68
N PHE A 168 21.45 -6.36 -5.60
CA PHE A 168 20.78 -7.54 -5.04
C PHE A 168 21.09 -8.82 -5.80
N ALA A 169 21.27 -8.74 -7.13
CA ALA A 169 21.65 -9.89 -7.94
C ALA A 169 23.05 -10.45 -7.59
N GLY A 170 23.91 -9.64 -6.98
CA GLY A 170 25.24 -10.05 -6.51
C GLY A 170 25.28 -10.51 -5.04
N MET A 171 24.17 -10.40 -4.31
CA MET A 171 24.08 -10.74 -2.89
C MET A 171 23.62 -12.18 -2.68
N GLN A 172 23.99 -12.75 -1.53
CA GLN A 172 23.45 -14.04 -1.08
C GLN A 172 22.01 -13.89 -0.61
N ASN A 173 21.26 -14.99 -0.61
CA ASN A 173 19.83 -14.98 -0.26
C ASN A 173 19.55 -14.38 1.13
N LEU A 174 20.37 -14.71 2.14
CA LEU A 174 20.19 -14.14 3.49
C LEU A 174 20.54 -12.64 3.54
N GLU A 175 21.51 -12.19 2.77
CA GLU A 175 21.85 -10.77 2.70
C GLU A 175 20.71 -9.97 2.05
N VAL A 176 20.07 -10.53 1.01
CA VAL A 176 18.86 -9.94 0.41
C VAL A 176 17.70 -9.95 1.41
N TRP A 177 17.50 -11.07 2.13
CA TRP A 177 16.43 -11.23 3.12
C TRP A 177 16.50 -10.19 4.25
N TYR A 178 17.71 -9.87 4.73
CA TYR A 178 17.92 -8.88 5.77
C TYR A 178 18.19 -7.47 5.23
N SER A 179 18.12 -7.26 3.91
CA SER A 179 18.28 -5.93 3.33
C SER A 179 17.10 -5.06 3.72
N ALA A 180 17.38 -3.92 4.36
CA ALA A 180 16.39 -2.94 4.75
C ALA A 180 16.91 -1.53 4.47
N LEU A 181 16.03 -0.65 4.00
CA LEU A 181 16.36 0.76 3.84
C LEU A 181 16.10 1.50 5.16
N ASP A 182 17.14 1.57 5.99
CA ASP A 182 17.13 2.39 7.20
C ASP A 182 17.18 3.88 6.83
N ILE A 183 16.12 4.58 7.18
CA ILE A 183 15.98 6.00 6.84
C ILE A 183 17.00 6.88 7.57
N GLU A 184 17.42 6.50 8.77
CA GLU A 184 18.43 7.29 9.50
C GLU A 184 19.76 7.30 8.74
N SER A 185 20.15 6.14 8.20
CA SER A 185 21.32 5.99 7.34
C SER A 185 21.18 6.82 6.06
N VAL A 186 20.01 6.80 5.40
CA VAL A 186 19.75 7.63 4.20
C VAL A 186 19.86 9.12 4.52
N VAL A 187 19.27 9.59 5.62
CA VAL A 187 19.37 11.01 6.02
C VAL A 187 20.81 11.39 6.34
N LYS A 188 21.59 10.51 6.98
CA LYS A 188 23.00 10.76 7.27
C LYS A 188 23.83 10.88 5.99
N GLU A 189 23.58 10.03 5.00
CA GLU A 189 24.32 10.01 3.74
C GLU A 189 23.96 11.19 2.82
N PHE A 190 22.67 11.48 2.66
CA PHE A 190 22.19 12.50 1.72
C PHE A 190 21.87 13.85 2.36
N GLY A 191 21.85 13.95 3.70
CA GLY A 191 21.45 15.15 4.42
C GLY A 191 22.35 16.36 4.11
N SER A 192 23.65 16.12 3.90
CA SER A 192 24.63 17.16 3.52
C SER A 192 24.35 17.78 2.15
N GLN A 193 23.63 17.07 1.27
CA GLN A 193 23.23 17.53 -0.06
C GLN A 193 21.89 18.29 -0.04
N LEU A 194 21.16 18.23 1.08
CA LEU A 194 19.88 18.89 1.26
C LEU A 194 20.06 20.25 1.94
N LYS A 195 19.21 21.21 1.57
CA LYS A 195 19.15 22.50 2.29
C LYS A 195 18.75 22.25 3.75
N ALA A 196 19.34 22.98 4.70
CA ALA A 196 19.09 22.82 6.14
C ALA A 196 17.59 22.78 6.52
N LYS A 197 16.76 23.62 5.90
CA LYS A 197 15.29 23.61 6.11
C LYS A 197 14.62 22.30 5.72
N ARG A 198 15.11 21.61 4.67
CA ARG A 198 14.61 20.30 4.25
C ARG A 198 15.05 19.22 5.23
N VAL A 199 16.31 19.25 5.69
CA VAL A 199 16.82 18.33 6.72
C VAL A 199 15.97 18.41 7.99
N ALA A 200 15.76 19.62 8.53
CA ALA A 200 14.94 19.81 9.74
C ALA A 200 13.49 19.33 9.55
N ARG A 201 12.90 19.50 8.35
CA ARG A 201 11.57 18.98 8.03
C ARG A 201 11.55 17.45 8.00
N THR A 202 12.59 16.83 7.44
CA THR A 202 12.74 15.37 7.42
C THR A 202 12.87 14.84 8.84
N GLU A 203 13.77 15.39 9.65
CA GLU A 203 13.94 15.01 11.07
C GLU A 203 12.64 15.11 11.86
N LYS A 204 11.88 16.21 11.70
CA LYS A 204 10.56 16.36 12.33
C LYS A 204 9.57 15.27 11.88
N THR A 205 9.62 14.88 10.61
CA THR A 205 8.76 13.82 10.06
C THR A 205 9.14 12.47 10.64
N LEU A 206 10.44 12.19 10.82
CA LEU A 206 10.93 10.96 11.44
C LEU A 206 10.59 10.89 12.93
N ALA A 207 10.76 11.98 13.66
CA ALA A 207 10.34 12.06 15.07
C ALA A 207 8.84 11.75 15.22
N LYS A 208 8.00 12.26 14.32
CA LYS A 208 6.56 11.95 14.29
C LYS A 208 6.28 10.49 13.90
N ALA A 209 7.06 9.89 13.01
CA ALA A 209 6.90 8.48 12.63
C ALA A 209 7.19 7.56 13.83
N ARG A 210 8.19 7.88 14.67
CA ARG A 210 8.50 7.13 15.90
C ARG A 210 7.38 7.14 16.93
N THR A 211 6.52 8.16 16.93
CA THR A 211 5.38 8.26 17.86
C THR A 211 4.07 7.77 17.24
N LYS A 212 4.09 7.18 16.04
CA LYS A 212 2.93 6.49 15.48
C LYS A 212 2.89 5.07 16.06
N ASP A 213 2.29 4.95 17.22
CA ASP A 213 1.96 3.67 17.85
C ASP A 213 0.44 3.46 17.89
N SER A 214 0.01 2.31 18.41
CA SER A 214 -1.41 1.98 18.62
C SER A 214 -2.14 3.04 19.45
N MET A 215 -1.46 3.72 20.37
CA MET A 215 -2.04 4.78 21.20
C MET A 215 -2.38 6.04 20.38
N SER A 216 -1.58 6.40 19.38
CA SER A 216 -1.92 7.50 18.47
C SER A 216 -3.15 7.21 17.61
N ALA A 217 -3.37 5.94 17.23
CA ALA A 217 -4.59 5.52 16.54
C ALA A 217 -5.78 5.50 17.51
N PHE A 218 -5.60 4.91 18.69
CA PHE A 218 -6.61 4.81 19.74
C PHE A 218 -7.20 6.16 20.14
N SER A 219 -6.36 7.14 20.46
CA SER A 219 -6.80 8.50 20.83
C SER A 219 -7.61 9.22 19.77
N LYS A 220 -7.49 8.84 18.49
CA LYS A 220 -8.25 9.44 17.38
C LYS A 220 -9.49 8.65 17.00
N LEU A 221 -9.43 7.34 17.18
CA LEU A 221 -10.45 6.40 16.70
C LEU A 221 -11.41 5.99 17.80
N THR A 222 -11.21 6.41 19.05
CA THR A 222 -12.06 6.01 20.18
C THR A 222 -12.56 7.18 21.01
N HIS A 223 -13.66 6.95 21.71
CA HIS A 223 -14.17 7.79 22.78
C HIS A 223 -14.67 6.94 23.95
N SER A 224 -14.98 7.55 25.10
CA SER A 224 -15.59 6.85 26.23
C SER A 224 -17.09 7.12 26.27
N VAL A 225 -17.90 6.07 26.36
CA VAL A 225 -19.36 6.10 26.50
C VAL A 225 -19.73 5.27 27.72
N ASN A 226 -20.29 5.92 28.75
CA ASN A 226 -20.68 5.26 30.01
C ASN A 226 -19.55 4.42 30.62
N GLY A 227 -18.31 4.93 30.60
CA GLY A 227 -17.14 4.23 31.14
C GLY A 227 -16.59 3.10 30.26
N HIS A 228 -17.13 2.88 29.07
CA HIS A 228 -16.63 1.89 28.11
C HIS A 228 -16.01 2.59 26.91
N VAL A 229 -14.85 2.11 26.47
CA VAL A 229 -14.21 2.61 25.25
C VAL A 229 -14.94 2.08 24.02
N ARG A 230 -15.26 2.96 23.09
CA ARG A 230 -15.94 2.65 21.82
C ARG A 230 -15.27 3.36 20.66
N ILE A 231 -15.42 2.81 19.46
CA ILE A 231 -14.95 3.45 18.23
C ILE A 231 -15.83 4.66 17.91
N VAL A 232 -15.22 5.76 17.47
CA VAL A 232 -15.94 7.00 17.12
C VAL A 232 -16.88 6.81 15.93
N ASP A 233 -18.02 7.50 15.96
CA ASP A 233 -18.88 7.70 14.79
C ASP A 233 -18.45 8.97 14.04
N GLU A 234 -17.75 8.77 12.93
CA GLU A 234 -17.41 9.82 11.96
C GLU A 234 -18.08 9.52 10.61
N SER A 235 -19.37 9.23 10.65
CA SER A 235 -20.15 8.88 9.47
C SER A 235 -20.00 9.90 8.32
N PRO A 236 -19.81 9.44 7.06
CA PRO A 236 -19.80 8.05 6.60
C PRO A 236 -18.40 7.39 6.61
N LEU A 237 -17.37 8.06 7.13
CA LEU A 237 -15.97 7.61 7.06
C LEU A 237 -15.64 6.52 8.08
N ILE A 238 -16.19 6.61 9.28
CA ILE A 238 -16.12 5.58 10.31
C ILE A 238 -17.53 5.41 10.85
N VAL A 239 -18.10 4.22 10.68
CA VAL A 239 -19.48 3.92 11.07
C VAL A 239 -19.46 2.70 11.98
N PRO A 240 -19.72 2.85 13.30
CA PRO A 240 -19.86 1.74 14.22
C PRO A 240 -20.93 0.74 13.75
N VAL A 241 -20.76 -0.55 14.04
CA VAL A 241 -21.70 -1.60 13.63
C VAL A 241 -23.12 -1.31 14.11
N GLU A 242 -23.26 -0.69 15.28
CA GLU A 242 -24.54 -0.30 15.86
C GLU A 242 -25.33 0.70 15.00
N ARG A 243 -24.64 1.46 14.15
CA ARG A 243 -25.25 2.45 13.24
C ARG A 243 -25.55 1.86 11.87
N LEU A 244 -24.99 0.69 11.54
CA LEU A 244 -25.19 0.01 10.25
C LEU A 244 -26.35 -0.98 10.28
N ALA A 245 -26.66 -1.55 11.44
CA ALA A 245 -27.73 -2.52 11.62
C ALA A 245 -28.38 -2.41 13.01
N GLU A 246 -29.61 -2.90 13.13
CA GLU A 246 -30.40 -2.91 14.37
C GLU A 246 -30.97 -4.31 14.64
N GLY A 247 -31.25 -4.59 15.91
CA GLY A 247 -31.82 -5.87 16.36
C GLY A 247 -31.01 -7.08 15.87
N TYR A 248 -31.72 -8.10 15.39
CA TYR A 248 -31.13 -9.36 14.93
C TYR A 248 -30.07 -9.19 13.83
N ALA A 249 -30.27 -8.26 12.89
CA ALA A 249 -29.31 -8.03 11.81
C ALA A 249 -27.96 -7.48 12.32
N ARG A 250 -27.98 -6.75 13.44
CA ARG A 250 -26.75 -6.29 14.10
C ARG A 250 -26.00 -7.45 14.73
N GLU A 251 -26.71 -8.30 15.46
CA GLU A 251 -26.14 -9.48 16.11
C GLU A 251 -25.49 -10.40 15.08
N GLU A 252 -26.18 -10.66 13.96
CA GLU A 252 -25.66 -11.45 12.85
C GLU A 252 -24.39 -10.84 12.23
N MET A 253 -24.37 -9.52 12.01
CA MET A 253 -23.20 -8.81 11.48
C MET A 253 -22.00 -8.87 12.44
N PHE A 254 -22.26 -8.68 13.73
CA PHE A 254 -21.22 -8.71 14.76
C PHE A 254 -20.61 -10.11 14.88
N GLU A 255 -21.44 -11.15 14.86
CA GLU A 255 -20.97 -12.54 14.92
C GLU A 255 -20.19 -12.92 13.67
N TRP A 256 -20.63 -12.49 12.49
CA TRP A 256 -19.88 -12.70 11.24
C TRP A 256 -18.47 -12.06 11.28
N LEU A 257 -18.36 -10.84 11.82
CA LEU A 257 -17.06 -10.17 12.02
C LEU A 257 -16.19 -10.88 13.06
N ARG A 258 -16.80 -11.31 14.17
CA ARG A 258 -16.13 -12.07 15.23
C ARG A 258 -15.56 -13.39 14.69
N GLU A 259 -16.32 -14.11 13.87
CA GLU A 259 -15.86 -15.34 13.21
C GLU A 259 -14.72 -15.05 12.21
N GLY A 260 -14.74 -13.90 11.53
CA GLY A 260 -13.63 -13.43 10.71
C GLY A 260 -12.33 -13.26 11.51
N VAL A 261 -12.41 -12.63 12.67
CA VAL A 261 -11.28 -12.50 13.62
C VAL A 261 -10.82 -13.87 14.11
N HIS A 262 -11.76 -14.77 14.44
CA HIS A 262 -11.43 -16.11 14.90
C HIS A 262 -10.63 -16.89 13.85
N ARG A 263 -11.12 -16.94 12.60
CA ARG A 263 -10.40 -17.58 11.49
C ARG A 263 -9.04 -16.96 11.23
N TYR A 264 -8.91 -15.63 11.30
CA TYR A 264 -7.61 -14.98 11.19
C TYR A 264 -6.63 -15.45 12.28
N ARG A 265 -7.08 -15.55 13.53
CA ARG A 265 -6.25 -16.06 14.64
C ARG A 265 -5.74 -17.48 14.40
N GLU A 266 -6.52 -18.33 13.73
CA GLU A 266 -6.09 -19.68 13.38
C GLU A 266 -4.97 -19.72 12.32
N THR A 267 -4.81 -18.64 11.54
CA THR A 267 -3.73 -18.52 10.54
C THR A 267 -2.41 -17.98 11.12
N LEU A 268 -2.42 -17.50 12.36
CA LEU A 268 -1.23 -16.93 13.00
C LEU A 268 -0.25 -18.03 13.45
N GLU A 269 1.05 -17.67 13.46
CA GLU A 269 2.06 -18.44 14.18
C GLU A 269 1.69 -18.54 15.67
N PHE A 270 2.05 -19.65 16.31
CA PHE A 270 1.59 -19.99 17.65
C PHE A 270 1.88 -18.89 18.69
N ASP A 271 3.08 -18.33 18.66
CA ASP A 271 3.51 -17.23 19.53
C ASP A 271 2.66 -15.96 19.35
N ARG A 272 2.35 -15.59 18.10
CA ARG A 272 1.47 -14.45 17.79
C ARG A 272 0.03 -14.71 18.20
N ARG A 273 -0.44 -15.95 18.05
CA ARG A 273 -1.79 -16.35 18.47
C ARG A 273 -1.98 -16.18 19.97
N VAL A 274 -1.01 -16.63 20.78
CA VAL A 274 -1.05 -16.47 22.25
C VAL A 274 -1.07 -14.99 22.63
N LEU A 275 -0.27 -14.15 21.99
CA LEU A 275 -0.29 -12.71 22.24
C LEU A 275 -1.66 -12.08 21.96
N VAL A 276 -2.29 -12.42 20.82
CA VAL A 276 -3.61 -11.87 20.45
C VAL A 276 -4.72 -12.39 21.37
N GLU A 277 -4.54 -13.55 22.00
CA GLU A 277 -5.49 -14.12 22.98
C GLU A 277 -5.58 -13.33 24.29
N ASP A 278 -4.54 -12.58 24.64
CA ASP A 278 -4.54 -11.69 25.82
C ASP A 278 -5.33 -10.39 25.60
N PHE A 279 -5.87 -10.17 24.39
CA PHE A 279 -6.70 -9.01 24.07
C PHE A 279 -8.18 -9.39 23.92
N GLU A 280 -9.05 -8.63 24.57
CA GLU A 280 -10.50 -8.75 24.44
C GLU A 280 -11.01 -7.91 23.27
N LEU A 281 -11.85 -8.50 22.41
CA LEU A 281 -12.54 -7.80 21.34
C LEU A 281 -13.66 -6.93 21.92
N VAL A 282 -13.59 -5.62 21.72
CA VAL A 282 -14.50 -4.63 22.34
C VAL A 282 -15.52 -4.07 21.36
N ASP A 283 -15.08 -3.75 20.14
CA ASP A 283 -15.90 -2.98 19.21
C ASP A 283 -15.51 -3.18 17.73
N PHE A 284 -16.46 -2.92 16.83
CA PHE A 284 -16.24 -2.93 15.39
C PHE A 284 -16.83 -1.67 14.72
N ALA A 285 -16.13 -1.18 13.70
CA ALA A 285 -16.67 -0.15 12.82
C ALA A 285 -16.26 -0.38 11.36
N ARG A 286 -17.14 -0.03 10.42
CA ARG A 286 -16.78 0.07 9.01
C ARG A 286 -15.97 1.34 8.81
N LYS A 287 -14.82 1.25 8.13
CA LYS A 287 -13.92 2.37 7.90
C LYS A 287 -13.61 2.54 6.42
N VAL A 288 -13.71 3.77 5.94
CA VAL A 288 -13.27 4.15 4.60
C VAL A 288 -11.74 4.26 4.56
N VAL A 289 -11.11 3.44 3.71
CA VAL A 289 -9.64 3.32 3.57
C VAL A 289 -9.08 4.20 2.44
N GLY A 290 -7.88 3.89 1.92
CA GLY A 290 -7.18 4.64 0.89
C GLY A 290 -7.99 4.78 -0.42
N VAL A 291 -7.58 5.72 -1.29
CA VAL A 291 -8.36 6.13 -2.49
C VAL A 291 -8.75 4.95 -3.40
N GLY A 292 -7.84 3.99 -3.62
CA GLY A 292 -8.10 2.79 -4.44
C GLY A 292 -9.16 1.85 -3.83
N SER A 293 -9.16 1.74 -2.50
CA SER A 293 -10.02 0.81 -1.74
C SER A 293 -11.31 1.48 -1.21
N VAL A 294 -11.59 2.76 -1.54
CA VAL A 294 -12.85 3.40 -1.11
C VAL A 294 -14.06 2.68 -1.72
N GLY A 295 -14.93 2.16 -0.86
CA GLY A 295 -16.12 1.42 -1.29
C GLY A 295 -15.95 -0.08 -1.32
N THR A 296 -14.75 -0.63 -1.08
CA THR A 296 -14.64 -2.02 -0.62
C THR A 296 -15.02 -2.08 0.86
N ARG A 297 -15.49 -3.24 1.33
CA ARG A 297 -15.80 -3.41 2.76
C ARG A 297 -14.49 -3.50 3.53
N ALA A 298 -14.23 -2.48 4.36
CA ALA A 298 -13.13 -2.50 5.30
C ALA A 298 -13.66 -2.21 6.69
N TRP A 299 -13.23 -3.02 7.65
CA TRP A 299 -13.63 -2.97 9.05
C TRP A 299 -12.40 -2.72 9.91
N ILE A 300 -12.60 -2.04 11.03
CA ILE A 300 -11.66 -1.98 12.13
C ILE A 300 -12.26 -2.67 13.34
N ALA A 301 -11.45 -3.48 13.99
CA ALA A 301 -11.77 -4.18 15.22
C ALA A 301 -10.90 -3.57 16.33
N LEU A 302 -11.53 -3.08 17.39
CA LEU A 302 -10.85 -2.60 18.58
C LEU A 302 -10.76 -3.75 19.57
N PHE A 303 -9.54 -4.00 20.04
CA PHE A 303 -9.29 -4.88 21.16
C PHE A 303 -8.59 -4.12 22.29
N LEU A 304 -8.83 -4.55 23.53
CA LEU A 304 -8.18 -4.03 24.73
C LEU A 304 -7.50 -5.18 25.47
N GLY A 305 -6.24 -4.98 25.86
CA GLY A 305 -5.45 -5.93 26.62
C GLY A 305 -5.66 -5.74 28.12
N ARG A 306 -4.58 -5.42 28.83
CA ARG A 306 -4.59 -5.30 30.30
C ARG A 306 -5.60 -4.27 30.83
N ASP A 307 -5.76 -3.16 30.11
CA ASP A 307 -6.60 -2.03 30.49
C ASP A 307 -6.95 -1.16 29.27
N ASP A 308 -7.74 -0.09 29.48
CA ASP A 308 -8.15 0.88 28.45
C ASP A 308 -6.99 1.71 27.86
N GLN A 309 -5.74 1.48 28.29
CA GLN A 309 -4.52 2.09 27.74
C GLN A 309 -3.64 1.06 27.02
N ASP A 310 -4.16 -0.14 26.77
CA ASP A 310 -3.48 -1.21 26.03
C ASP A 310 -4.27 -1.65 24.78
N PRO A 311 -4.40 -0.77 23.76
CA PRO A 311 -5.24 -1.03 22.61
C PRO A 311 -4.51 -1.74 21.47
N LEU A 312 -5.22 -2.65 20.81
CA LEU A 312 -4.84 -3.25 19.55
C LEU A 312 -5.95 -3.01 18.51
N PHE A 313 -5.56 -2.49 17.34
CA PHE A 313 -6.47 -2.38 16.21
C PHE A 313 -6.10 -3.38 15.12
N LEU A 314 -7.08 -4.16 14.70
CA LEU A 314 -6.97 -4.97 13.48
C LEU A 314 -7.84 -4.35 12.39
N GLN A 315 -7.30 -4.26 11.18
CA GLN A 315 -8.06 -3.82 10.01
C GLN A 315 -8.35 -5.04 9.12
N MET A 316 -9.62 -5.30 8.87
CA MET A 316 -10.11 -6.42 8.07
C MET A 316 -10.63 -5.87 6.75
N LYS A 317 -10.02 -6.26 5.63
CA LYS A 317 -10.43 -5.82 4.29
C LYS A 317 -11.09 -6.98 3.54
N GLU A 318 -12.10 -6.67 2.76
CA GLU A 318 -12.63 -7.55 1.71
C GLU A 318 -11.55 -7.82 0.67
N ALA A 319 -11.40 -9.09 0.31
CA ALA A 319 -10.50 -9.58 -0.73
C ALA A 319 -11.29 -9.92 -1.99
#